data_AF-A0A7S4M9A6-F1
#
_entry.id   AF-A0A7S4M9A6-F1
#
_cell.length_a   1.000
_cell.length_b   1.000
_cell.length_c   1.000
_cell.angle_alpha   90.00
_cell.angle_beta   90.00
_cell.angle_gamma   90.00
#
_symmetry.space_group_name_H-M   'P 1'
#
loop_
_entity.id
_entity.type
_entity.pdbx_description
1 polymer ?
#
loop_
_entity_poly.entity_id
_entity_poly.type
_entity_poly.pdbx_seq_one_letter_code
_entity_poly.pdbx_strand_id
1 'polypeptide(L)'
;MLLLVSIMFDGCEVLSDVPVYVVDFDLPPEERWMGVMEDYKDKLGDAMEYLREVEQEDFGILGPFLVSVVTTAARCRTFSNEEMAEIRSIAKVTKEYGVSEAQLIKLNIGYDLLARCTSVVTQDQSGSVWHTRTMDWDLPSMRDITINLIIRKNGQEIAKVTTWPAYIGFLTAIRLPDNEDEKPWSISLNYRKIKGTSDLDYSSNFYHICKASLTVSMAIRTAILHKKTYTDAVAYLSSVQVIAPCYMIICGSNINEGVILTRGRKDCRALPLENFLVQTNIDWDDNEAPEKWVDDDELLLSSVDRRNAATENLQNLLVAKESIEHTDLLKLLLTPPVYNEQTIYVTVANP
;
A
#
# COMPACT_ATOMS: atom_id res chain seq x y z
N MET A 1 12.61 19.46 -2.34
CA MET A 1 11.51 19.41 -3.33
C MET A 1 10.81 18.08 -3.14
N LEU A 2 9.67 18.08 -2.44
CA LEU A 2 8.91 16.86 -2.12
C LEU A 2 8.24 16.32 -3.39
N LEU A 3 8.91 15.35 -4.01
CA LEU A 3 8.51 14.73 -5.26
C LEU A 3 7.84 13.40 -4.92
N LEU A 4 6.53 13.25 -5.13
CA LEU A 4 5.88 11.94 -5.24
C LEU A 4 5.70 11.73 -6.74
N VAL A 5 6.62 11.00 -7.37
CA VAL A 5 6.48 10.65 -8.78
C VAL A 5 5.94 9.24 -8.83
N SER A 6 4.64 9.14 -9.16
CA SER A 6 4.01 7.88 -9.53
C SER A 6 3.98 7.78 -11.05
N ILE A 7 4.63 6.78 -11.63
CA ILE A 7 4.71 6.60 -13.09
C ILE A 7 4.04 5.29 -13.48
N MET A 8 3.22 5.35 -14.52
CA MET A 8 2.57 4.21 -15.16
C MET A 8 3.22 3.97 -16.52
N PHE A 9 3.45 2.73 -16.89
CA PHE A 9 4.14 2.43 -18.15
C PHE A 9 3.41 1.37 -18.95
N ASP A 10 3.20 1.70 -20.23
CA ASP A 10 3.12 0.74 -21.31
C ASP A 10 4.21 1.10 -22.32
N GLY A 11 5.20 0.23 -22.50
CA GLY A 11 6.21 0.34 -23.56
C GLY A 11 7.03 1.64 -23.63
N CYS A 12 8.00 1.82 -22.72
CA CYS A 12 9.16 2.70 -22.90
C CYS A 12 8.89 4.19 -23.21
N GLU A 13 8.19 4.91 -22.31
CA GLU A 13 8.32 6.37 -22.13
C GLU A 13 7.83 6.75 -20.71
N VAL A 14 8.60 7.57 -19.97
CA VAL A 14 8.27 8.01 -18.60
C VAL A 14 7.12 9.03 -18.66
N LEU A 15 5.88 8.55 -18.59
CA LEU A 15 4.68 9.41 -18.63
C LEU A 15 4.30 9.86 -17.22
N SER A 16 4.57 11.12 -16.91
CA SER A 16 3.90 11.82 -15.81
C SER A 16 2.47 12.14 -16.24
N ASP A 17 1.49 11.30 -15.91
CA ASP A 17 0.06 11.65 -16.08
C ASP A 17 -0.87 10.81 -15.18
N VAL A 18 -0.43 10.49 -13.95
CA VAL A 18 -1.35 9.95 -12.93
C VAL A 18 -2.29 11.07 -12.47
N PRO A 19 -3.63 10.96 -12.68
CA PRO A 19 -4.57 12.02 -12.33
C PRO A 19 -4.54 12.35 -10.83
N VAL A 20 -4.68 13.64 -10.50
CA VAL A 20 -4.61 14.13 -9.11
C VAL A 20 -5.97 14.64 -8.67
N TYR A 21 -6.45 14.13 -7.53
CA TYR A 21 -7.69 14.57 -6.89
C TYR A 21 -7.45 15.09 -5.48
N VAL A 22 -8.37 15.92 -4.97
CA VAL A 22 -8.35 16.35 -3.58
C VAL A 22 -9.40 15.55 -2.80
N VAL A 23 -8.98 14.96 -1.69
CA VAL A 23 -9.87 14.37 -0.69
C VAL A 23 -9.80 15.24 0.56
N ASP A 24 -10.86 16.00 0.81
CA ASP A 24 -10.91 17.02 1.84
C ASP A 24 -11.64 16.53 3.09
N PHE A 25 -10.91 16.34 4.19
CA PHE A 25 -11.44 15.88 5.46
C PHE A 25 -12.26 16.93 6.22
N ASP A 26 -12.29 18.18 5.74
CA ASP A 26 -13.19 19.22 6.25
C ASP A 26 -14.61 19.08 5.71
N LEU A 27 -14.79 18.31 4.62
CA LEU A 27 -16.11 17.97 4.08
C LEU A 27 -16.76 16.81 4.86
N PRO A 28 -18.11 16.72 4.82
CA PRO A 28 -18.82 15.53 5.25
C PRO A 28 -18.25 14.28 4.56
N PRO A 29 -18.12 13.14 5.27
CA PRO A 29 -17.52 11.93 4.72
C PRO A 29 -18.16 11.48 3.39
N GLU A 30 -19.47 11.67 3.25
CA GLU A 30 -20.21 11.32 2.04
C GLU A 30 -19.76 12.07 0.78
N GLU A 31 -19.14 13.24 0.91
CA GLU A 31 -18.80 14.13 -0.21
C GLU A 31 -17.34 13.97 -0.67
N ARG A 32 -16.47 13.43 0.20
CA ARG A 32 -15.00 13.47 0.03
C ARG A 32 -14.47 12.80 -1.24
N TRP A 33 -15.14 11.74 -1.67
CA TRP A 33 -14.73 10.95 -2.83
C TRP A 33 -15.53 11.29 -4.09
N MET A 34 -16.53 12.16 -4.03
CA MET A 34 -17.46 12.36 -5.14
C MET A 34 -16.76 12.94 -6.38
N GLY A 35 -15.75 13.79 -6.22
CA GLY A 35 -14.94 14.27 -7.35
C GLY A 35 -14.18 13.14 -8.04
N VAL A 36 -13.62 12.19 -7.29
CA VAL A 36 -12.99 10.99 -7.87
C VAL A 36 -14.05 10.12 -8.56
N MET A 37 -15.19 9.92 -7.91
CA MET A 37 -16.21 9.01 -8.43
C MET A 37 -16.96 9.57 -9.64
N GLU A 38 -16.90 10.86 -9.92
CA GLU A 38 -17.42 11.43 -11.16
C GLU A 38 -16.75 10.79 -12.40
N ASP A 39 -15.44 10.55 -12.32
CA ASP A 39 -14.61 10.07 -13.43
C ASP A 39 -14.41 8.54 -13.46
N TYR A 40 -14.70 7.84 -12.35
CA TYR A 40 -14.36 6.42 -12.18
C TYR A 40 -15.51 5.51 -11.70
N LYS A 41 -16.73 6.02 -11.47
CA LYS A 41 -17.87 5.22 -10.98
C LYS A 41 -18.22 4.00 -11.83
N ASP A 42 -17.88 4.02 -13.12
CA ASP A 42 -18.13 2.99 -14.12
C ASP A 42 -16.88 2.14 -14.45
N LYS A 43 -15.73 2.42 -13.84
CA LYS A 43 -14.43 1.79 -14.16
C LYS A 43 -13.95 0.78 -13.12
N LEU A 44 -14.81 0.38 -12.19
CA LEU A 44 -14.46 -0.56 -11.12
C LEU A 44 -14.71 -2.04 -11.49
N GLY A 45 -15.23 -2.32 -12.69
CA GLY A 45 -15.67 -3.65 -13.11
C GLY A 45 -14.60 -4.73 -12.95
N ASP A 46 -13.42 -4.50 -13.51
CA ASP A 46 -12.30 -5.46 -13.49
C ASP A 46 -11.82 -5.77 -12.08
N ALA A 47 -11.72 -4.75 -11.22
CA ALA A 47 -11.38 -4.94 -9.80
C ALA A 47 -12.42 -5.78 -9.06
N MET A 48 -13.72 -5.60 -9.37
CA MET A 48 -14.78 -6.42 -8.78
C MET A 48 -14.76 -7.86 -9.27
N GLU A 49 -14.42 -8.07 -10.54
CA GLU A 49 -14.32 -9.40 -11.13
C GLU A 49 -13.13 -10.17 -10.55
N TYR A 50 -11.97 -9.55 -10.48
CA TYR A 50 -10.79 -10.13 -9.83
C TYR A 50 -11.08 -10.56 -8.38
N LEU A 51 -11.72 -9.69 -7.59
CA LEU A 51 -12.11 -10.03 -6.21
C LEU A 51 -13.14 -11.17 -6.14
N ARG A 52 -13.95 -11.36 -7.19
CA ARG A 52 -14.91 -12.47 -7.28
C ARG A 52 -14.19 -13.79 -7.60
N GLU A 53 -13.18 -13.76 -8.45
CA GLU A 53 -12.36 -14.92 -8.81
C GLU A 53 -11.55 -15.41 -7.60
N VAL A 54 -10.82 -14.51 -6.94
CA VAL A 54 -10.10 -14.82 -5.69
C VAL A 54 -11.03 -15.39 -4.61
N GLU A 55 -12.23 -14.82 -4.46
CA GLU A 55 -13.23 -15.37 -3.53
C GLU A 55 -13.64 -16.82 -3.87
N GLN A 56 -13.79 -17.12 -5.16
CA GLN A 56 -14.18 -18.45 -5.62
C GLN A 56 -13.04 -19.46 -5.46
N GLU A 57 -11.80 -19.05 -5.71
CA GLU A 57 -10.61 -19.87 -5.54
C GLU A 57 -10.36 -20.19 -4.06
N ASP A 58 -10.37 -19.18 -3.18
CA ASP A 58 -10.03 -19.34 -1.77
C ASP A 58 -11.13 -20.07 -0.96
N PHE A 59 -12.40 -19.87 -1.30
CA PHE A 59 -13.53 -20.30 -0.46
C PHE A 59 -14.54 -21.23 -1.14
N GLY A 60 -14.42 -21.44 -2.45
CA GLY A 60 -15.30 -22.33 -3.22
C GLY A 60 -16.80 -22.03 -3.02
N ILE A 61 -17.61 -23.08 -2.91
CA ILE A 61 -19.09 -22.98 -2.76
C ILE A 61 -19.51 -22.23 -1.49
N LEU A 62 -18.66 -22.17 -0.45
CA LEU A 62 -18.95 -21.46 0.80
C LEU A 62 -18.61 -19.95 0.74
N GLY A 63 -17.91 -19.50 -0.31
CA GLY A 63 -17.47 -18.11 -0.49
C GLY A 63 -18.56 -17.07 -0.25
N PRO A 64 -19.72 -17.14 -0.92
CA PRO A 64 -20.78 -16.14 -0.78
C PRO A 64 -21.30 -15.99 0.65
N PHE A 65 -21.41 -17.10 1.38
CA PHE A 65 -21.85 -17.10 2.78
C PHE A 65 -20.79 -16.47 3.70
N LEU A 66 -19.53 -16.88 3.55
CA LEU A 66 -18.42 -16.34 4.33
C LEU A 66 -18.25 -14.84 4.07
N VAL A 67 -18.27 -14.42 2.81
CA VAL A 67 -18.22 -13.01 2.43
C VAL A 67 -19.36 -12.21 3.06
N SER A 68 -20.58 -12.74 3.10
CA SER A 68 -21.69 -12.06 3.78
C SER A 68 -21.41 -11.86 5.27
N VAL A 69 -20.79 -12.85 5.93
CA VAL A 69 -20.43 -12.75 7.36
C VAL A 69 -19.29 -11.74 7.58
N VAL A 70 -18.23 -11.79 6.75
CA VAL A 70 -17.11 -10.85 6.81
C VAL A 70 -17.55 -9.42 6.57
N THR A 71 -18.30 -9.18 5.51
CA THR A 71 -18.79 -7.83 5.18
C THR A 71 -19.67 -7.29 6.31
N THR A 72 -20.54 -8.11 6.89
CA THR A 72 -21.35 -7.72 8.05
C THR A 72 -20.50 -7.44 9.29
N ALA A 73 -19.50 -8.28 9.59
CA ALA A 73 -18.60 -8.05 10.70
C ALA A 73 -17.77 -6.77 10.52
N ALA A 74 -17.24 -6.57 9.31
CA ALA A 74 -16.43 -5.40 8.95
C ALA A 74 -17.24 -4.10 9.07
N ARG A 75 -18.49 -4.08 8.60
CA ARG A 75 -19.44 -2.96 8.79
C ARG A 75 -19.58 -2.55 10.25
N CYS A 76 -19.57 -3.52 11.16
CA CYS A 76 -19.87 -3.29 12.57
C CYS A 76 -18.61 -3.08 13.43
N ARG A 77 -17.43 -3.53 12.99
CA ARG A 77 -16.25 -3.65 13.86
C ARG A 77 -14.95 -3.14 13.27
N THR A 78 -14.84 -3.05 11.94
CA THR A 78 -13.58 -2.73 11.26
C THR A 78 -13.56 -1.31 10.74
N PHE A 79 -14.68 -0.85 10.17
CA PHE A 79 -14.82 0.51 9.68
C PHE A 79 -15.58 1.36 10.69
N SER A 80 -15.08 2.57 10.94
CA SER A 80 -15.78 3.60 11.69
C SER A 80 -17.05 4.06 10.96
N ASN A 81 -17.93 4.78 11.65
CA ASN A 81 -19.13 5.34 11.03
C ASN A 81 -18.80 6.32 9.89
N GLU A 82 -17.70 7.06 10.02
CA GLU A 82 -17.19 8.00 9.04
C GLU A 82 -16.66 7.29 7.78
N GLU A 83 -15.83 6.26 7.95
CA GLU A 83 -15.34 5.43 6.83
C GLU A 83 -16.49 4.68 6.13
N MET A 84 -17.47 4.19 6.90
CA MET A 84 -18.67 3.58 6.33
C MET A 84 -19.55 4.58 5.58
N ALA A 85 -19.54 5.86 5.97
CA ALA A 85 -20.27 6.90 5.25
C ALA A 85 -19.63 7.21 3.89
N GLU A 86 -18.29 7.23 3.81
CA GLU A 86 -17.55 7.28 2.52
C GLU A 86 -17.90 6.07 1.64
N ILE A 87 -17.79 4.85 2.16
CA ILE A 87 -18.10 3.63 1.41
C ILE A 87 -19.56 3.65 0.91
N ARG A 88 -20.50 4.11 1.75
CA ARG A 88 -21.92 4.22 1.39
C ARG A 88 -22.19 5.25 0.31
N SER A 89 -21.53 6.40 0.33
CA SER A 89 -21.74 7.42 -0.70
C SER A 89 -21.19 6.97 -2.04
N ILE A 90 -20.02 6.32 -2.05
CA ILE A 90 -19.46 5.67 -3.23
C ILE A 90 -20.45 4.61 -3.75
N ALA A 91 -20.97 3.73 -2.86
CA ALA A 91 -21.95 2.71 -3.24
C ALA A 91 -23.21 3.29 -3.91
N LYS A 92 -23.66 4.49 -3.51
CA LYS A 92 -24.84 5.13 -4.12
C LYS A 92 -24.61 5.46 -5.59
N VAL A 93 -23.42 5.92 -5.96
CA VAL A 93 -23.10 6.33 -7.33
C VAL A 93 -22.58 5.18 -8.20
N THR A 94 -22.08 4.10 -7.59
CA THR A 94 -21.58 2.93 -8.34
C THR A 94 -22.61 1.80 -8.49
N LYS A 95 -23.73 1.87 -7.77
CA LYS A 95 -24.78 0.83 -7.81
C LYS A 95 -25.34 0.58 -9.22
N GLU A 96 -25.47 1.62 -10.04
CA GLU A 96 -25.97 1.48 -11.42
C GLU A 96 -25.00 0.70 -12.32
N TYR A 97 -23.71 0.64 -11.95
CA TYR A 97 -22.67 -0.12 -12.63
C TYR A 97 -22.40 -1.48 -11.97
N GLY A 98 -23.31 -1.96 -11.11
CA GLY A 98 -23.22 -3.29 -10.52
C GLY A 98 -22.27 -3.40 -9.32
N VAL A 99 -21.81 -2.27 -8.76
CA VAL A 99 -20.93 -2.25 -7.58
C VAL A 99 -21.74 -1.89 -6.33
N SER A 100 -21.87 -2.84 -5.42
CA SER A 100 -22.60 -2.71 -4.17
C SER A 100 -21.71 -2.26 -3.00
N GLU A 101 -22.33 -1.77 -1.92
CA GLU A 101 -21.63 -1.47 -0.67
C GLU A 101 -20.84 -2.69 -0.15
N ALA A 102 -21.39 -3.90 -0.26
CA ALA A 102 -20.71 -5.11 0.18
C ALA A 102 -19.45 -5.41 -0.65
N GLN A 103 -19.51 -5.18 -1.97
CA GLN A 103 -18.34 -5.27 -2.85
C GLN A 103 -17.28 -4.22 -2.51
N LEU A 104 -17.67 -2.99 -2.18
CA LEU A 104 -16.73 -1.94 -1.78
C LEU A 104 -16.06 -2.23 -0.44
N ILE A 105 -16.78 -2.84 0.50
CA ILE A 105 -16.19 -3.32 1.76
C ILE A 105 -15.18 -4.42 1.49
N LYS A 106 -15.52 -5.39 0.62
CA LYS A 106 -14.58 -6.43 0.21
C LYS A 106 -13.34 -5.83 -0.41
N LEU A 107 -13.51 -4.88 -1.32
CA LEU A 107 -12.43 -4.16 -1.97
C LEU A 107 -11.49 -3.53 -0.93
N ASN A 108 -12.05 -2.82 0.05
CA ASN A 108 -11.26 -2.16 1.09
C ASN A 108 -10.58 -3.11 2.09
N ILE A 109 -10.89 -4.41 2.06
CA ILE A 109 -10.21 -5.45 2.84
C ILE A 109 -9.22 -6.24 1.96
N GLY A 110 -9.61 -6.57 0.72
CA GLY A 110 -8.87 -7.46 -0.17
C GLY A 110 -7.55 -6.87 -0.64
N TYR A 111 -7.50 -5.57 -0.94
CA TYR A 111 -6.26 -4.90 -1.36
C TYR A 111 -5.10 -5.06 -0.36
N ASP A 112 -5.38 -5.11 0.95
CA ASP A 112 -4.37 -5.32 1.98
C ASP A 112 -3.71 -6.72 1.91
N LEU A 113 -4.36 -7.68 1.23
CA LEU A 113 -4.01 -9.09 1.22
C LEU A 113 -3.42 -9.59 -0.11
N LEU A 114 -3.59 -8.82 -1.20
CA LEU A 114 -3.38 -9.34 -2.56
C LEU A 114 -2.23 -8.64 -3.29
N ALA A 115 -1.90 -7.40 -2.93
CA ALA A 115 -0.85 -6.64 -3.60
C ALA A 115 0.57 -7.17 -3.30
N ARG A 116 1.44 -7.21 -4.30
CA ARG A 116 2.87 -7.56 -4.18
C ARG A 116 3.71 -6.32 -4.46
N CYS A 117 4.93 -6.29 -3.95
CA CYS A 117 5.65 -5.03 -3.83
C CYS A 117 7.16 -5.23 -3.75
N THR A 118 7.92 -4.24 -4.20
CA THR A 118 9.30 -3.99 -3.78
C THR A 118 9.36 -2.59 -3.20
N SER A 119 9.91 -2.42 -2.00
CA SER A 119 10.09 -1.11 -1.36
C SER A 119 11.53 -0.93 -0.92
N VAL A 120 12.07 0.28 -1.12
CA VAL A 120 13.45 0.63 -0.83
C VAL A 120 13.49 1.93 -0.03
N VAL A 121 14.25 1.93 1.06
CA VAL A 121 14.68 3.17 1.72
C VAL A 121 16.19 3.26 1.58
N THR A 122 16.72 4.41 1.21
CA THR A 122 18.16 4.60 1.09
C THR A 122 18.57 5.97 1.59
N GLN A 123 19.75 6.03 2.20
CA GLN A 123 20.43 7.26 2.52
C GLN A 123 21.70 7.36 1.68
N ASP A 124 21.85 8.47 0.95
CA ASP A 124 23.08 8.75 0.21
C ASP A 124 24.17 9.34 1.13
N GLN A 125 25.39 9.51 0.61
CA GLN A 125 26.52 10.02 1.40
C GLN A 125 26.35 11.50 1.80
N SER A 126 25.47 12.24 1.11
CA SER A 126 25.09 13.61 1.47
C SER A 126 24.11 13.68 2.65
N GLY A 127 23.56 12.53 3.08
CA GLY A 127 22.55 12.42 4.13
C GLY A 127 21.11 12.60 3.63
N SER A 128 20.89 12.63 2.30
CA SER A 128 19.54 12.67 1.73
C SER A 128 18.92 11.28 1.80
N VAL A 129 17.68 11.21 2.31
CA VAL A 129 16.93 9.95 2.43
C VAL A 129 15.86 9.88 1.35
N TRP A 130 15.72 8.71 0.76
CA TRP A 130 14.77 8.42 -0.30
C TRP A 130 13.95 7.18 0.04
N HIS A 131 12.67 7.21 -0.31
CA HIS A 131 11.76 6.09 -0.19
C HIS A 131 11.11 5.82 -1.54
N THR A 132 11.28 4.61 -2.05
CA THR A 132 10.77 4.23 -3.35
C THR A 132 10.07 2.89 -3.30
N ARG A 133 9.18 2.63 -4.26
CA ARG A 133 8.52 1.32 -4.38
C ARG A 133 8.05 0.99 -5.78
N THR A 134 7.88 -0.30 -6.06
CA THR A 134 7.00 -0.84 -7.12
C THR A 134 5.73 -1.37 -6.47
N MET A 135 4.58 -1.20 -7.12
CA MET A 135 3.33 -1.91 -6.83
C MET A 135 3.08 -2.91 -7.93
N ASP A 136 3.11 -4.19 -7.58
CA ASP A 136 3.01 -5.31 -8.50
C ASP A 136 1.71 -6.05 -8.21
N TRP A 137 0.89 -6.23 -9.23
CA TRP A 137 -0.37 -6.94 -9.11
C TRP A 137 -0.77 -7.53 -10.45
N ASP A 138 -1.24 -8.77 -10.45
CA ASP A 138 -1.75 -9.48 -11.62
C ASP A 138 -3.15 -8.97 -12.04
N LEU A 139 -3.27 -7.65 -12.17
CA LEU A 139 -4.48 -6.98 -12.61
C LEU A 139 -4.09 -5.71 -13.41
N PRO A 140 -3.67 -5.86 -14.68
CA PRO A 140 -3.14 -4.76 -15.50
C PRO A 140 -4.05 -3.54 -15.60
N SER A 141 -5.38 -3.72 -15.58
CA SER A 141 -6.36 -2.63 -15.64
C SER A 141 -6.29 -1.66 -14.46
N MET A 142 -5.63 -2.06 -13.37
CA MET A 142 -5.33 -1.16 -12.25
C MET A 142 -4.39 -0.01 -12.65
N ARG A 143 -3.66 -0.15 -13.77
CA ARG A 143 -2.87 0.94 -14.34
C ARG A 143 -3.78 2.11 -14.70
N ASP A 144 -4.81 1.86 -15.50
CA ASP A 144 -5.69 2.91 -16.04
C ASP A 144 -6.50 3.67 -14.97
N ILE A 145 -6.64 3.09 -13.79
CA ILE A 145 -7.38 3.69 -12.67
C ILE A 145 -6.51 4.09 -11.48
N THR A 146 -5.17 4.05 -11.58
CA THR A 146 -4.35 4.59 -10.48
C THR A 146 -4.46 6.10 -10.44
N ILE A 147 -4.58 6.63 -9.23
CA ILE A 147 -4.73 8.06 -8.96
C ILE A 147 -3.78 8.51 -7.85
N ASN A 148 -3.46 9.79 -7.88
CA ASN A 148 -2.84 10.49 -6.77
C ASN A 148 -3.88 11.32 -6.04
N LEU A 149 -3.80 11.34 -4.72
CA LEU A 149 -4.64 12.16 -3.86
C LEU A 149 -3.80 13.19 -3.13
N ILE A 150 -4.31 14.40 -3.08
CA ILE A 150 -3.94 15.42 -2.09
C ILE A 150 -4.95 15.32 -0.97
N ILE A 151 -4.47 14.99 0.23
CA ILE A 151 -5.31 14.90 1.43
C ILE A 151 -5.31 16.26 2.10
N ARG A 152 -6.49 16.87 2.24
CA ARG A 152 -6.67 18.14 2.94
C ARG A 152 -7.36 17.95 4.28
N LYS A 153 -6.97 18.71 5.29
CA LYS A 153 -7.63 18.78 6.60
C LYS A 153 -7.30 20.10 7.27
N ASN A 154 -8.27 20.71 7.95
CA ASN A 154 -8.19 22.03 8.56
C ASN A 154 -7.70 23.12 7.58
N GLY A 155 -8.13 23.05 6.32
CA GLY A 155 -7.75 23.97 5.24
C GLY A 155 -6.32 23.79 4.70
N GLN A 156 -5.59 22.75 5.14
CA GLN A 156 -4.19 22.51 4.76
C GLN A 156 -4.01 21.17 4.06
N GLU A 157 -3.10 21.12 3.08
CA GLU A 157 -2.65 19.86 2.48
C GLU A 157 -1.74 19.14 3.47
N ILE A 158 -2.21 18.00 3.98
CA ILE A 158 -1.50 17.25 5.01
C ILE A 158 -0.81 16.01 4.45
N ALA A 159 -1.22 15.49 3.29
CA ALA A 159 -0.58 14.31 2.72
C ALA A 159 -0.75 14.19 1.21
N LYS A 160 0.12 13.39 0.61
CA LYS A 160 -0.01 12.88 -0.76
C LYS A 160 -0.11 11.37 -0.73
N VAL A 161 -1.02 10.78 -1.50
CA VAL A 161 -1.26 9.32 -1.51
C VAL A 161 -1.38 8.83 -2.94
N THR A 162 -0.77 7.69 -3.27
CA THR A 162 -1.08 6.96 -4.50
C THR A 162 -1.99 5.79 -4.15
N THR A 163 -3.12 5.69 -4.85
CA THR A 163 -4.20 4.73 -4.56
C THR A 163 -5.07 4.50 -5.80
N TRP A 164 -6.20 3.81 -5.62
CA TRP A 164 -7.22 3.58 -6.62
C TRP A 164 -8.58 4.15 -6.18
N PRO A 165 -9.46 4.52 -7.13
CA PRO A 165 -10.84 4.92 -6.85
C PRO A 165 -11.56 3.91 -5.97
N ALA A 166 -12.37 4.42 -5.05
CA ALA A 166 -13.14 3.65 -4.08
C ALA A 166 -12.33 2.85 -3.04
N TYR A 167 -11.00 2.87 -3.10
CA TYR A 167 -10.15 2.36 -2.03
C TYR A 167 -9.80 3.48 -1.05
N ILE A 168 -10.53 3.50 0.07
CA ILE A 168 -10.48 4.58 1.04
C ILE A 168 -9.28 4.46 2.00
N GLY A 169 -8.53 3.35 1.95
CA GLY A 169 -7.30 3.14 2.72
C GLY A 169 -6.05 3.63 2.00
N PHE A 170 -4.93 3.70 2.73
CA PHE A 170 -3.66 4.18 2.17
C PHE A 170 -2.61 3.06 2.13
N LEU A 171 -1.96 2.90 0.98
CA LEU A 171 -0.87 1.93 0.77
C LEU A 171 0.48 2.58 0.53
N THR A 172 0.47 3.76 -0.09
CA THR A 172 1.67 4.51 -0.49
C THR A 172 1.38 5.97 -0.22
N ALA A 173 2.03 6.54 0.79
CA ALA A 173 1.69 7.87 1.25
C ALA A 173 2.91 8.65 1.74
N ILE A 174 2.84 9.97 1.61
CA ILE A 174 3.75 10.93 2.23
C ILE A 174 2.91 11.84 3.11
N ARG A 175 3.21 11.88 4.41
CA ARG A 175 2.73 12.88 5.35
C ARG A 175 3.57 14.14 5.18
N LEU A 176 2.93 15.24 4.81
CA LEU A 176 3.55 16.57 4.74
C LEU A 176 3.66 17.17 6.16
N PRO A 177 4.51 18.18 6.40
CA PRO A 177 4.51 18.88 7.69
C PRO A 177 3.33 19.85 7.80
N ASP A 178 2.75 20.02 9.00
CA ASP A 178 1.69 21.02 9.22
C ASP A 178 2.24 22.45 9.38
N ASN A 179 3.53 22.57 9.69
CA ASN A 179 4.25 23.83 9.92
C ASN A 179 5.75 23.65 9.66
N GLU A 180 6.51 24.74 9.71
CA GLU A 180 7.94 24.76 9.36
C GLU A 180 8.85 23.96 10.33
N ASP A 181 8.38 23.66 11.55
CA ASP A 181 9.15 22.91 12.55
C ASP A 181 8.97 21.38 12.41
N GLU A 182 7.99 20.94 11.63
CA GLU A 182 7.73 19.53 11.36
C GLU A 182 8.48 19.06 10.10
N LYS A 183 8.82 17.78 10.08
CA LYS A 183 9.43 17.12 8.92
C LYS A 183 8.45 16.08 8.36
N PRO A 184 8.34 15.97 7.04
CA PRO A 184 7.52 14.95 6.41
C PRO A 184 8.06 13.54 6.71
N TRP A 185 7.22 12.55 6.48
CA TRP A 185 7.61 11.14 6.47
C TRP A 185 6.76 10.40 5.45
N SER A 186 7.23 9.26 4.99
CA SER A 186 6.58 8.45 3.97
C SER A 186 6.45 7.00 4.40
N ILE A 187 5.48 6.31 3.80
CA ILE A 187 5.17 4.92 4.10
C ILE A 187 4.75 4.16 2.83
N SER A 188 5.17 2.89 2.76
CA SER A 188 4.66 1.92 1.81
C SER A 188 4.26 0.62 2.53
N LEU A 189 3.20 -0.02 2.04
CA LEU A 189 2.72 -1.31 2.50
C LEU A 189 3.13 -2.41 1.53
N ASN A 190 3.74 -3.47 2.07
CA ASN A 190 3.93 -4.74 1.37
C ASN A 190 3.15 -5.86 2.06
N TYR A 191 2.52 -6.72 1.25
CA TYR A 191 1.91 -7.94 1.74
C TYR A 191 2.94 -8.89 2.34
N ARG A 192 2.54 -9.61 3.39
CA ARG A 192 3.31 -10.64 4.10
C ARG A 192 2.51 -11.93 4.22
N LYS A 193 2.93 -12.98 3.51
CA LYS A 193 2.41 -14.35 3.71
C LYS A 193 3.18 -15.04 4.84
N ILE A 194 2.50 -15.52 5.88
CA ILE A 194 3.16 -16.25 6.97
C ILE A 194 3.58 -17.65 6.47
N LYS A 195 4.82 -18.06 6.75
CA LYS A 195 5.30 -19.42 6.47
C LYS A 195 4.64 -20.45 7.39
N GLY A 196 4.33 -21.62 6.83
CA GLY A 196 3.81 -22.75 7.61
C GLY A 196 2.33 -22.66 7.96
N THR A 197 1.61 -21.71 7.37
CA THR A 197 0.15 -21.66 7.44
C THR A 197 -0.42 -22.31 6.17
N SER A 198 -1.45 -23.15 6.31
CA SER A 198 -2.14 -23.81 5.18
C SER A 198 -3.03 -22.80 4.43
N ASP A 199 -3.46 -23.10 3.20
CA ASP A 199 -4.37 -22.27 2.39
C ASP A 199 -5.68 -21.91 3.12
N LEU A 200 -6.06 -22.73 4.10
CA LEU A 200 -7.13 -22.46 5.07
C LEU A 200 -6.82 -21.29 6.05
N ASP A 201 -5.67 -20.64 6.01
CA ASP A 201 -5.28 -19.55 6.91
C ASP A 201 -5.88 -18.19 6.51
N TYR A 202 -6.47 -18.09 5.31
CA TYR A 202 -7.48 -17.06 5.05
C TYR A 202 -8.66 -17.15 6.02
N SER A 203 -8.99 -18.34 6.55
CA SER A 203 -9.99 -18.47 7.62
C SER A 203 -9.51 -17.89 8.96
N SER A 204 -8.20 -17.80 9.21
CA SER A 204 -7.68 -17.07 10.37
C SER A 204 -7.77 -15.56 10.14
N ASN A 205 -7.47 -15.07 8.93
CA ASN A 205 -7.77 -13.69 8.53
C ASN A 205 -9.27 -13.38 8.69
N PHE A 206 -10.16 -14.27 8.24
CA PHE A 206 -11.61 -14.18 8.41
C PHE A 206 -12.00 -14.07 9.89
N TYR A 207 -11.52 -14.99 10.72
CA TYR A 207 -11.75 -14.98 12.17
C TYR A 207 -11.25 -13.69 12.80
N HIS A 208 -10.11 -13.20 12.34
CA HIS A 208 -9.53 -11.95 12.80
C HIS A 208 -10.28 -10.74 12.28
N ILE A 209 -10.84 -10.72 11.07
CA ILE A 209 -11.76 -9.67 10.63
C ILE A 209 -12.98 -9.63 11.56
N CYS A 210 -13.48 -10.78 12.01
CA CYS A 210 -14.55 -10.81 13.00
C CYS A 210 -14.15 -10.31 14.40
N LYS A 211 -12.84 -10.21 14.72
CA LYS A 211 -12.31 -9.92 16.07
C LYS A 211 -11.44 -8.66 16.18
N ALA A 212 -10.85 -8.20 15.10
CA ALA A 212 -9.86 -7.14 15.05
C ALA A 212 -10.45 -5.87 14.43
N SER A 213 -9.84 -4.76 14.78
CA SER A 213 -10.48 -3.44 14.76
C SER A 213 -10.19 -2.63 13.49
N LEU A 214 -9.09 -2.91 12.77
CA LEU A 214 -8.62 -2.08 11.65
C LEU A 214 -7.93 -2.94 10.58
N THR A 215 -8.23 -2.65 9.31
CA THR A 215 -7.38 -3.08 8.19
C THR A 215 -6.01 -2.40 8.28
N VAL A 216 -5.00 -2.96 7.61
CA VAL A 216 -3.65 -2.39 7.62
C VAL A 216 -3.67 -1.01 6.95
N SER A 217 -4.39 -0.88 5.85
CA SER A 217 -4.56 0.37 5.11
C SER A 217 -5.31 1.45 5.89
N MET A 218 -6.29 1.09 6.73
CA MET A 218 -6.95 2.02 7.66
C MET A 218 -6.02 2.46 8.79
N ALA A 219 -5.16 1.56 9.28
CA ALA A 219 -4.14 1.93 10.25
C ALA A 219 -3.13 2.93 9.64
N ILE A 220 -2.72 2.73 8.39
CA ILE A 220 -1.87 3.69 7.67
C ILE A 220 -2.60 5.02 7.46
N ARG A 221 -3.87 5.00 7.05
CA ARG A 221 -4.70 6.21 6.95
C ARG A 221 -4.76 6.96 8.27
N THR A 222 -5.00 6.27 9.39
CA THR A 222 -4.99 6.86 10.73
C THR A 222 -3.62 7.47 11.06
N ALA A 223 -2.52 6.79 10.71
CA ALA A 223 -1.18 7.31 10.92
C ALA A 223 -0.96 8.62 10.16
N ILE A 224 -1.29 8.66 8.86
CA ILE A 224 -1.17 9.85 8.02
C ILE A 224 -2.02 11.02 8.57
N LEU A 225 -3.25 10.77 9.00
CA LEU A 225 -4.15 11.83 9.48
C LEU A 225 -3.77 12.40 10.85
N HIS A 226 -2.98 11.69 11.66
CA HIS A 226 -2.82 12.01 13.08
C HIS A 226 -1.38 11.97 13.62
N LYS A 227 -0.43 11.35 12.92
CA LYS A 227 0.97 11.21 13.36
C LYS A 227 1.83 12.14 12.53
N LYS A 228 2.20 13.27 13.13
CA LYS A 228 2.93 14.36 12.47
C LYS A 228 4.40 14.02 12.25
N THR A 229 5.00 13.27 13.16
CA THR A 229 6.43 12.93 13.13
C THR A 229 6.67 11.48 12.73
N TYR A 230 7.85 11.23 12.14
CA TYR A 230 8.34 9.87 11.86
C TYR A 230 8.28 8.99 13.12
N THR A 231 8.80 9.47 14.25
CA THR A 231 8.83 8.73 15.52
C THR A 231 7.43 8.34 16.02
N ASP A 232 6.46 9.27 15.96
CA ASP A 232 5.09 8.98 16.37
C ASP A 232 4.41 7.97 15.43
N ALA A 233 4.70 8.08 14.13
CA ALA A 233 4.19 7.15 13.13
C ALA A 233 4.74 5.74 13.37
N VAL A 234 6.06 5.59 13.57
CA VAL A 234 6.70 4.30 13.87
C VAL A 234 6.15 3.71 15.17
N ALA A 235 6.02 4.49 16.24
CA ALA A 235 5.52 4.01 17.53
C ALA A 235 4.08 3.48 17.42
N TYR A 236 3.20 4.23 16.74
CA TYR A 236 1.82 3.81 16.51
C TYR A 236 1.75 2.57 15.61
N LEU A 237 2.43 2.60 14.46
CA LEU A 237 2.40 1.52 13.47
C LEU A 237 3.14 0.27 13.93
N SER A 238 3.97 0.33 14.96
CA SER A 238 4.57 -0.86 15.58
C SER A 238 3.61 -1.58 16.54
N SER A 239 2.59 -0.88 17.05
CA SER A 239 1.75 -1.36 18.17
C SER A 239 0.28 -1.53 17.83
N VAL A 240 -0.23 -0.82 16.81
CA VAL A 240 -1.64 -0.91 16.39
C VAL A 240 -2.00 -2.33 15.97
N GLN A 241 -3.11 -2.84 16.50
CA GLN A 241 -3.61 -4.16 16.12
C GLN A 241 -4.23 -4.11 14.72
N VAL A 242 -3.78 -5.01 13.85
CA VAL A 242 -4.23 -5.12 12.45
C VAL A 242 -4.81 -6.50 12.16
N ILE A 243 -5.69 -6.60 11.16
CA ILE A 243 -6.33 -7.87 10.79
C ILE A 243 -5.35 -8.89 10.19
N ALA A 244 -4.29 -8.40 9.53
CA ALA A 244 -3.38 -9.22 8.75
C ALA A 244 -1.90 -8.84 8.99
N PRO A 245 -0.98 -9.81 8.92
CA PRO A 245 0.46 -9.57 8.86
C PRO A 245 0.83 -8.72 7.64
N CYS A 246 1.88 -7.92 7.76
CA CYS A 246 2.36 -7.06 6.67
C CYS A 246 3.81 -6.62 6.90
N TYR A 247 4.40 -5.99 5.89
CA TYR A 247 5.57 -5.14 6.06
C TYR A 247 5.17 -3.68 5.88
N MET A 248 5.47 -2.83 6.86
CA MET A 248 5.34 -1.39 6.72
C MET A 248 6.75 -0.80 6.62
N ILE A 249 7.06 -0.17 5.50
CA ILE A 249 8.34 0.48 5.27
C ILE A 249 8.11 1.97 5.48
N ILE A 250 8.84 2.58 6.41
CA ILE A 250 8.66 3.97 6.82
C ILE A 250 9.98 4.71 6.66
N CYS A 251 9.94 5.92 6.14
CA CYS A 251 11.10 6.78 5.91
C CYS A 251 10.79 8.19 6.40
N GLY A 252 11.62 8.74 7.28
CA GLY A 252 11.58 10.15 7.67
C GLY A 252 12.52 10.99 6.81
N SER A 253 12.73 12.24 7.21
CA SER A 253 13.58 13.20 6.49
C SER A 253 15.00 13.29 7.05
N ASN A 254 15.22 12.87 8.29
CA ASN A 254 16.52 13.01 8.94
C ASN A 254 17.41 11.79 8.66
N ILE A 255 18.71 11.99 8.82
CA ILE A 255 19.72 10.93 8.76
C ILE A 255 19.32 9.78 9.69
N ASN A 256 19.37 8.56 9.16
CA ASN A 256 19.00 7.28 9.78
C ASN A 256 17.50 7.13 10.10
N GLU A 257 16.62 8.01 9.61
CA GLU A 257 15.17 7.82 9.71
C GLU A 257 14.66 6.91 8.59
N GLY A 258 14.79 5.61 8.80
CA GLY A 258 14.06 4.60 8.05
C GLY A 258 13.87 3.33 8.86
N VAL A 259 12.82 2.57 8.58
CA VAL A 259 12.55 1.29 9.25
C VAL A 259 11.69 0.38 8.40
N ILE A 260 11.99 -0.92 8.43
CA ILE A 260 11.05 -1.99 8.04
C ILE A 260 10.40 -2.51 9.32
N LEU A 261 9.08 -2.38 9.42
CA LEU A 261 8.28 -3.05 10.44
C LEU A 261 7.72 -4.35 9.86
N THR A 262 8.32 -5.47 10.25
CA THR A 262 7.78 -6.82 9.99
C THR A 262 6.69 -7.10 11.01
N ARG A 263 5.44 -6.89 10.62
CA ARG A 263 4.26 -6.98 11.49
C ARG A 263 3.65 -8.36 11.43
N GLY A 264 3.41 -8.94 12.60
CA GLY A 264 2.27 -9.84 12.78
C GLY A 264 1.04 -9.05 13.20
N ARG A 265 -0.04 -9.74 13.57
CA ARG A 265 -1.30 -9.08 13.95
C ARG A 265 -1.19 -8.27 15.25
N LYS A 266 -0.24 -8.63 16.12
CA LYS A 266 -0.01 -8.00 17.44
C LYS A 266 1.47 -7.73 17.73
N ASP A 267 2.35 -8.54 17.17
CA ASP A 267 3.80 -8.42 17.31
C ASP A 267 4.42 -7.62 16.15
N CYS A 268 5.63 -7.14 16.39
CA CYS A 268 6.39 -6.32 15.45
C CYS A 268 7.89 -6.56 15.64
N ARG A 269 8.59 -6.87 14.55
CA ARG A 269 10.05 -6.80 14.46
C ARG A 269 10.42 -5.57 13.64
N ALA A 270 11.27 -4.70 14.18
CA ALA A 270 11.75 -3.51 13.49
C ALA A 270 13.20 -3.71 13.02
N LEU A 271 13.47 -3.40 11.76
CA LEU A 271 14.82 -3.30 11.19
C LEU A 271 15.08 -1.83 10.84
N PRO A 272 15.87 -1.09 11.64
CA PRO A 272 16.16 0.31 11.38
C PRO A 272 17.13 0.49 10.20
N LEU A 273 17.10 1.67 9.59
CA LEU A 273 17.98 2.06 8.50
C LEU A 273 19.43 2.19 8.99
N GLU A 274 20.34 1.53 8.29
CA GLU A 274 21.78 1.78 8.38
C GLU A 274 22.25 2.56 7.15
N ASN A 275 22.37 1.90 5.99
CA ASN A 275 22.67 2.55 4.71
C ASN A 275 21.46 2.53 3.77
N PHE A 276 20.81 1.37 3.68
CA PHE A 276 19.60 1.17 2.92
C PHE A 276 18.80 0.00 3.49
N LEU A 277 17.54 -0.08 3.09
CA LEU A 277 16.59 -1.14 3.41
C LEU A 277 15.92 -1.56 2.10
N VAL A 278 15.80 -2.87 1.87
CA VAL A 278 15.03 -3.43 0.75
C VAL A 278 14.06 -4.45 1.32
N GLN A 279 12.77 -4.27 1.04
CA GLN A 279 11.71 -5.18 1.46
C GLN A 279 10.86 -5.57 0.26
N THR A 280 10.68 -6.87 0.06
CA THR A 280 9.74 -7.44 -0.92
C THR A 280 8.55 -8.06 -0.17
N ASN A 281 8.10 -9.25 -0.53
CA ASN A 281 6.96 -9.94 0.10
C ASN A 281 7.38 -11.14 0.98
N ILE A 282 8.67 -11.21 1.33
CA ILE A 282 9.26 -12.23 2.19
C ILE A 282 10.02 -11.60 3.35
N ASP A 283 10.13 -12.29 4.49
CA ASP A 283 10.84 -11.75 5.66
C ASP A 283 12.29 -11.46 5.26
N TRP A 284 12.81 -10.31 5.71
CA TRP A 284 14.10 -9.80 5.25
C TRP A 284 15.30 -10.70 5.61
N ASP A 285 15.14 -11.60 6.60
CA ASP A 285 16.12 -12.60 7.02
C ASP A 285 15.93 -13.98 6.33
N ASP A 286 14.92 -14.13 5.48
CA ASP A 286 14.70 -15.35 4.70
C ASP A 286 15.37 -15.27 3.33
N ASN A 287 16.21 -16.24 2.99
CA ASN A 287 16.94 -16.28 1.70
C ASN A 287 16.36 -17.26 0.68
N GLU A 288 15.25 -17.90 1.01
CA GLU A 288 14.58 -18.88 0.14
C GLU A 288 13.06 -18.70 0.23
N ALA A 289 12.40 -18.81 -0.91
CA ALA A 289 10.95 -18.86 -1.06
C ALA A 289 10.53 -20.30 -1.42
N PRO A 290 10.18 -21.14 -0.43
CA PRO A 290 9.86 -22.54 -0.69
C PRO A 290 8.60 -22.66 -1.55
N GLU A 291 8.58 -23.60 -2.51
CA GLU A 291 7.46 -23.84 -3.44
C GLU A 291 6.11 -23.93 -2.74
N LYS A 292 6.03 -24.67 -1.62
CA LYS A 292 4.80 -24.79 -0.82
C LYS A 292 4.31 -23.46 -0.23
N TRP A 293 5.21 -22.53 0.11
CA TRP A 293 4.83 -21.21 0.61
C TRP A 293 4.43 -20.27 -0.52
N VAL A 294 5.12 -20.37 -1.65
CA VAL A 294 4.82 -19.62 -2.86
C VAL A 294 3.39 -19.91 -3.32
N ASP A 295 3.02 -21.20 -3.40
CA ASP A 295 1.67 -21.63 -3.80
C ASP A 295 1.28 -21.08 -5.18
N ASP A 296 2.13 -21.36 -6.18
CA ASP A 296 2.02 -20.94 -7.58
C ASP A 296 1.96 -19.40 -7.84
N ASP A 297 2.13 -18.56 -6.82
CA ASP A 297 2.24 -17.09 -6.97
C ASP A 297 3.65 -16.67 -7.43
N GLU A 298 3.78 -16.33 -8.73
CA GLU A 298 5.06 -15.94 -9.34
C GLU A 298 5.73 -14.71 -8.67
N LEU A 299 4.94 -13.79 -8.12
CA LEU A 299 5.46 -12.61 -7.43
C LEU A 299 6.00 -12.97 -6.04
N LEU A 300 5.41 -13.95 -5.36
CA LEU A 300 5.99 -14.52 -4.15
C LEU A 300 7.26 -15.31 -4.47
N LEU A 301 7.28 -16.10 -5.54
CA LEU A 301 8.45 -16.86 -5.99
C LEU A 301 9.66 -15.96 -6.20
N SER A 302 9.46 -14.85 -6.93
CA SER A 302 10.50 -13.88 -7.25
C SER A 302 10.88 -12.95 -6.10
N SER A 303 10.29 -13.08 -4.90
CA SER A 303 10.52 -12.14 -3.79
C SER A 303 11.98 -12.03 -3.37
N VAL A 304 12.72 -13.14 -3.36
CA VAL A 304 14.15 -13.17 -3.03
C VAL A 304 14.98 -12.56 -4.16
N ASP A 305 14.68 -12.91 -5.42
CA ASP A 305 15.39 -12.41 -6.59
C ASP A 305 15.23 -10.89 -6.76
N ARG A 306 14.00 -10.38 -6.59
CA ARG A 306 13.71 -8.94 -6.57
C ARG A 306 14.48 -8.22 -5.46
N ARG A 307 14.53 -8.80 -4.26
CA ARG A 307 15.27 -8.22 -3.13
C ARG A 307 16.78 -8.19 -3.41
N ASN A 308 17.33 -9.28 -3.93
CA ASN A 308 18.76 -9.39 -4.24
C ASN A 308 19.16 -8.40 -5.35
N ALA A 309 18.39 -8.33 -6.43
CA ALA A 309 18.65 -7.40 -7.53
C ALA A 309 18.57 -5.94 -7.08
N ALA A 310 17.54 -5.56 -6.32
CA ALA A 310 17.43 -4.22 -5.76
C ALA A 310 18.59 -3.90 -4.81
N THR A 311 19.01 -4.87 -3.98
CA THR A 311 20.14 -4.73 -3.06
C THR A 311 21.45 -4.51 -3.80
N GLU A 312 21.76 -5.34 -4.79
CA GLU A 312 22.99 -5.23 -5.59
C GLU A 312 23.04 -3.91 -6.36
N ASN A 313 21.94 -3.53 -7.03
CA ASN A 313 21.86 -2.27 -7.76
C ASN A 313 22.05 -1.06 -6.84
N LEU A 314 21.49 -1.10 -5.63
CA LEU A 314 21.61 -0.01 -4.67
C LEU A 314 23.01 0.10 -4.07
N GLN A 315 23.64 -1.04 -3.75
CA GLN A 315 25.04 -1.09 -3.30
C GLN A 315 25.96 -0.48 -4.36
N ASN A 316 25.81 -0.88 -5.62
CA ASN A 316 26.59 -0.33 -6.73
C ASN A 316 26.36 1.17 -6.89
N LEU A 317 25.11 1.63 -6.77
CA LEU A 317 24.76 3.05 -6.85
C LEU A 317 25.43 3.88 -5.74
N LEU A 318 25.36 3.41 -4.49
CA LEU A 318 25.93 4.09 -3.32
C LEU A 318 27.47 4.11 -3.31
N VAL A 319 28.12 3.14 -3.95
CA VAL A 319 29.57 3.14 -4.18
C VAL A 319 29.93 4.13 -5.29
N ALA A 320 29.12 4.20 -6.34
CA ALA A 320 29.41 5.01 -7.52
C ALA A 320 29.10 6.51 -7.34
N LYS A 321 28.18 6.88 -6.43
CA LYS A 321 27.69 8.24 -6.27
C LYS A 321 27.64 8.70 -4.81
N GLU A 322 28.06 9.94 -4.59
CA GLU A 322 27.94 10.62 -3.29
C GLU A 322 26.50 11.09 -3.02
N SER A 323 25.83 11.63 -4.04
CA SER A 323 24.43 12.06 -3.97
C SER A 323 23.59 11.33 -5.02
N ILE A 324 22.42 10.86 -4.58
CA ILE A 324 21.46 10.13 -5.41
C ILE A 324 20.42 11.09 -5.97
N GLU A 325 20.12 10.95 -7.26
CA GLU A 325 19.01 11.65 -7.91
C GLU A 325 17.80 10.73 -8.09
N HIS A 326 16.61 11.30 -8.18
CA HIS A 326 15.37 10.55 -8.41
C HIS A 326 15.44 9.65 -9.66
N THR A 327 16.15 10.06 -10.71
CA THR A 327 16.34 9.26 -11.93
C THR A 327 17.20 8.01 -11.71
N ASP A 328 18.10 8.02 -10.74
CA ASP A 328 18.90 6.84 -10.40
C ASP A 328 18.05 5.77 -9.73
N LEU A 329 17.17 6.20 -8.82
CA LEU A 329 16.23 5.31 -8.14
C LEU A 329 15.15 4.80 -9.09
N LEU A 330 14.72 5.63 -10.04
CA LEU A 330 13.81 5.18 -11.09
C LEU A 330 14.45 4.07 -11.93
N LYS A 331 15.72 4.22 -12.35
CA LYS A 331 16.44 3.17 -13.07
C LYS A 331 16.54 1.88 -12.26
N LEU A 332 16.82 1.98 -10.96
CA LEU A 332 16.84 0.82 -10.06
C LEU A 332 15.49 0.10 -10.05
N LEU A 333 14.39 0.84 -9.86
CA LEU A 333 13.05 0.25 -9.83
C LEU A 333 12.66 -0.36 -11.18
N LEU A 334 13.09 0.22 -12.29
CA LEU A 334 12.81 -0.24 -13.65
C LEU A 334 13.73 -1.38 -14.14
N THR A 335 14.65 -1.85 -13.29
CA THR A 335 15.55 -2.95 -13.64
C THR A 335 14.90 -4.30 -13.30
N PRO A 336 14.75 -5.24 -14.25
CA PRO A 336 14.27 -6.58 -13.93
C PRO A 336 15.19 -7.30 -12.93
N PRO A 337 14.64 -8.15 -12.03
CA PRO A 337 13.23 -8.49 -11.88
C PRO A 337 12.44 -7.52 -10.98
N VAL A 338 13.05 -6.44 -10.47
CA VAL A 338 12.36 -5.46 -9.60
C VAL A 338 11.14 -4.90 -10.32
N TYR A 339 11.33 -4.47 -11.57
CA TYR A 339 10.25 -4.27 -12.52
C TYR A 339 9.90 -5.58 -13.22
N ASN A 340 8.61 -5.81 -13.40
CA ASN A 340 8.06 -6.96 -14.10
C ASN A 340 6.75 -6.57 -14.80
N GLU A 341 6.19 -7.48 -15.61
CA GLU A 341 4.98 -7.25 -16.39
C GLU A 341 3.73 -7.00 -15.52
N GLN A 342 3.79 -7.30 -14.22
CA GLN A 342 2.72 -7.08 -13.26
C GLN A 342 2.90 -5.76 -12.48
N THR A 343 3.97 -5.00 -12.71
CA THR A 343 4.15 -3.68 -12.08
C THR A 343 3.09 -2.70 -12.59
N ILE A 344 2.24 -2.21 -11.68
CA ILE A 344 1.15 -1.26 -11.91
C ILE A 344 1.66 0.18 -11.85
N TYR A 345 2.39 0.52 -10.77
CA TYR A 345 2.98 1.85 -10.62
C TYR A 345 4.31 1.77 -9.88
N VAL A 346 5.17 2.74 -10.16
CA VAL A 346 6.39 2.98 -9.38
C VAL A 346 6.28 4.31 -8.67
N THR A 347 6.76 4.40 -7.44
CA THR A 347 6.77 5.64 -6.66
C THR A 347 8.18 5.98 -6.22
N VAL A 348 8.60 7.24 -6.41
CA VAL A 348 9.82 7.80 -5.82
C VAL A 348 9.44 8.97 -4.92
N ALA A 349 9.91 8.94 -3.67
CA ALA A 349 9.71 9.97 -2.66
C ALA A 349 11.03 10.38 -2.00
N ASN A 350 11.20 11.68 -1.78
CA ASN A 350 12.22 12.25 -0.88
C ASN A 350 11.45 13.05 0.18
N PRO A 351 11.08 12.42 1.31
CA PRO A 351 10.40 13.09 2.40
C PRO A 351 11.27 14.23 2.94
#